data_AF-A0A0F9BWH1-F1
#
_entry.id   AF-A0A0F9BWH1-F1
#
_cell.length_a   1.000
_cell.length_b   1.000
_cell.length_c   1.000
_cell.angle_alpha   90.00
_cell.angle_beta   90.00
_cell.angle_gamma   90.00
#
_symmetry.space_group_name_H-M   'P 1'
#
loop_
_entity.id
_entity.type
_entity.pdbx_description
1 polymer ?
#
loop_
_entity_poly.entity_id
_entity_poly.type
_entity_poly.pdbx_seq_one_letter_code
_entity_poly.pdbx_strand_id
1 'polypeptide(L)'
;NFKIPTLDNTYFAILTLDILMTDWFGHTNDKDAIIQLINDLQLTGGSSWDTGSFLNDEVPSFDSISPLFEPNLLSSYYAIKTLEILGAIATIGKVDFNSFLAYLHDSKTGSFRISEWDYGLNYTNIVATAIGLELSNIMNFSSVDKNSTLAFILDSRNSIGNWDGSLLIPQHELIDTFQIIRSLKNLDKISQLSFNDTNEIGNATQLYYHYDGYSHLSQDYTSMNQIFTLTSSYELFDRIFELDIQSLYSKIMNSYDNSSQGINSFSGYLLKMPGFNLLRSHPIEFFTSGKKNYIQDVSQLKSHKSTYYALVSLEKMFKLDDFASDYNLMDLFNEIIETQFLNDSYTEVFGGFTPVYRYEVWRSEYLSKKVFFEYSYYTIQCLELISNFLGLGNVNYSSYGLDEIALFNFIEGQVVEDSQYIYLNPQYSSNIETKLEYTYYMIWILQALNLFNKDLQKIKNFIESNVDYTNIKNVYYSFKISEILDLRVNFDAKAVQELAQAIYSE
;
A
#
# COMPACT_ATOMS: atom_id res chain seq x y z
N ASN A 1 7.87 -20.65 1.11
CA ASN A 1 6.75 -20.30 2.00
C ASN A 1 5.35 -20.56 1.41
N PHE A 2 5.17 -20.95 0.13
CA PHE A 2 3.84 -21.30 -0.45
C PHE A 2 3.29 -22.70 -0.08
N LYS A 3 3.77 -23.33 1.00
CA LYS A 3 3.39 -24.72 1.39
C LYS A 3 2.84 -24.81 2.81
N ILE A 4 2.51 -23.68 3.42
CA ILE A 4 1.94 -23.63 4.77
C ILE A 4 0.41 -23.63 4.60
N PRO A 5 -0.30 -24.65 5.09
CA PRO A 5 -1.75 -24.64 5.11
C PRO A 5 -2.22 -23.64 6.17
N THR A 6 -3.17 -22.79 5.79
CA THR A 6 -3.70 -21.72 6.65
C THR A 6 -5.23 -21.78 6.66
N LEU A 7 -5.87 -21.33 7.74
CA LEU A 7 -7.33 -21.39 7.86
C LEU A 7 -8.04 -20.48 6.85
N ASP A 8 -7.50 -19.30 6.55
CA ASP A 8 -8.02 -18.40 5.51
C ASP A 8 -8.07 -19.06 4.12
N ASN A 9 -6.97 -19.63 3.65
CA ASN A 9 -6.90 -20.33 2.37
C ASN A 9 -7.75 -21.60 2.37
N THR A 10 -7.75 -22.34 3.48
CA THR A 10 -8.61 -23.51 3.66
C THR A 10 -10.07 -23.13 3.52
N TYR A 11 -10.52 -22.07 4.21
CA TYR A 11 -11.90 -21.60 4.15
C TYR A 11 -12.32 -21.24 2.73
N PHE A 12 -11.52 -20.43 2.01
CA PHE A 12 -11.87 -20.05 0.64
C PHE A 12 -11.84 -21.25 -0.32
N ALA A 13 -10.92 -22.19 -0.13
CA ALA A 13 -10.89 -23.43 -0.92
C ALA A 13 -12.15 -24.28 -0.66
N ILE A 14 -12.54 -24.49 0.59
CA ILE A 14 -13.72 -25.27 0.95
C ILE A 14 -15.00 -24.59 0.50
N LEU A 15 -15.11 -23.26 0.65
CA LEU A 15 -16.24 -22.49 0.12
C LEU A 15 -16.37 -22.64 -1.40
N THR A 16 -15.25 -22.59 -2.13
CA THR A 16 -15.24 -22.76 -3.58
C THR A 16 -15.66 -24.18 -3.97
N LEU A 17 -15.10 -25.19 -3.29
CA LEU A 17 -15.42 -26.58 -3.55
C LEU A 17 -16.89 -26.89 -3.23
N ASP A 18 -17.44 -26.34 -2.14
CA ASP A 18 -18.85 -26.52 -1.76
C ASP A 18 -19.81 -25.95 -2.81
N ILE A 19 -19.43 -24.85 -3.47
CA ILE A 19 -20.21 -24.27 -4.58
C ILE A 19 -20.12 -25.14 -5.85
N LEU A 20 -18.95 -25.72 -6.13
CA LEU A 20 -18.68 -26.43 -7.39
C LEU A 20 -19.00 -27.93 -7.35
N MET A 21 -18.94 -28.54 -6.17
CA MET A 21 -19.14 -29.98 -5.97
C MET A 21 -20.60 -30.28 -5.64
N THR A 22 -21.10 -31.41 -6.14
CA THR A 22 -22.46 -31.88 -5.83
C THR A 22 -22.61 -32.35 -4.39
N ASP A 23 -21.58 -32.99 -3.83
CA ASP A 23 -21.50 -33.39 -2.42
C ASP A 23 -20.05 -33.70 -1.99
N TRP A 24 -19.84 -33.87 -0.69
CA TRP A 24 -18.56 -34.25 -0.07
C TRP A 24 -18.36 -35.77 0.08
N PHE A 25 -19.28 -36.62 -0.40
CA PHE A 25 -19.30 -38.05 -0.08
C PHE A 25 -18.09 -38.81 -0.64
N GLY A 26 -17.55 -38.37 -1.79
CA GLY A 26 -16.33 -38.93 -2.39
C GLY A 26 -15.02 -38.50 -1.73
N HIS A 27 -15.06 -37.55 -0.79
CA HIS A 27 -13.89 -36.85 -0.26
C HIS A 27 -13.75 -36.97 1.26
N THR A 28 -14.24 -38.07 1.85
CA THR A 28 -14.23 -38.28 3.31
C THR A 28 -12.83 -38.14 3.93
N ASN A 29 -11.80 -38.70 3.29
CA ASN A 29 -10.43 -38.60 3.80
C ASN A 29 -9.91 -37.16 3.81
N ASP A 30 -10.21 -36.38 2.76
CA ASP A 30 -9.81 -34.98 2.66
C ASP A 30 -10.55 -34.17 3.74
N LYS A 31 -11.85 -34.39 3.87
CA LYS A 31 -12.71 -33.78 4.90
C LYS A 31 -12.20 -34.06 6.31
N ASP A 32 -11.90 -35.31 6.64
CA ASP A 32 -11.41 -35.70 7.96
C ASP A 32 -10.04 -35.07 8.26
N ALA A 33 -9.16 -34.99 7.25
CA ALA A 33 -7.86 -34.32 7.40
C ALA A 33 -8.01 -32.81 7.65
N ILE A 34 -8.94 -32.13 6.97
CA ILE A 34 -9.23 -30.71 7.18
C ILE A 34 -9.83 -30.48 8.57
N ILE A 35 -10.77 -31.31 8.99
CA ILE A 35 -11.36 -31.23 10.34
C ILE A 35 -10.27 -31.42 11.40
N GLN A 36 -9.37 -32.39 11.20
CA GLN A 36 -8.26 -32.63 12.11
C GLN A 36 -7.31 -31.43 12.18
N LEU A 37 -6.91 -30.86 11.04
CA LEU A 37 -6.11 -29.63 10.98
C LEU A 37 -6.76 -28.50 11.80
N ILE A 38 -8.06 -28.26 11.61
CA ILE A 38 -8.76 -27.19 12.34
C ILE A 38 -8.79 -27.47 13.85
N ASN A 39 -9.00 -28.72 14.26
CA ASN A 39 -9.01 -29.09 15.67
C ASN A 39 -7.61 -28.96 16.30
N ASP A 40 -6.54 -29.29 15.56
CA ASP A 40 -5.15 -29.15 16.02
C ASP A 40 -4.75 -27.67 16.19
N LEU A 41 -5.36 -26.78 15.41
CA LEU A 41 -5.19 -25.33 15.55
C LEU A 41 -6.03 -24.69 16.67
N GLN A 42 -6.93 -25.45 17.30
CA GLN A 42 -7.70 -24.95 18.44
C GLN A 42 -6.82 -24.95 19.70
N LEU A 43 -6.67 -23.77 20.32
CA LEU A 43 -5.92 -23.64 21.56
C LEU A 43 -6.71 -24.23 22.73
N THR A 44 -6.13 -25.22 23.41
CA THR A 44 -6.72 -25.91 24.55
C THR A 44 -5.84 -25.78 25.80
N GLY A 45 -6.46 -25.85 26.99
CA GLY A 45 -5.72 -26.12 28.23
C GLY A 45 -5.12 -24.92 28.99
N GLY A 46 -5.71 -23.72 28.88
CA GLY A 46 -5.27 -22.52 29.63
C GLY A 46 -6.39 -21.85 30.46
N SER A 47 -5.99 -20.94 31.37
CA SER A 47 -6.85 -19.88 31.91
C SER A 47 -6.43 -18.53 31.32
N SER A 48 -6.19 -18.54 30.02
CA SER A 48 -5.67 -17.42 29.25
C SER A 48 -6.74 -16.87 28.31
N TRP A 49 -6.54 -15.62 27.88
CA TRP A 49 -7.45 -14.87 27.01
C TRP A 49 -7.70 -15.56 25.66
N ASP A 50 -6.76 -16.39 25.20
CA ASP A 50 -6.76 -17.10 23.91
C ASP A 50 -7.34 -18.52 23.99
N THR A 51 -7.71 -19.01 25.17
CA THR A 51 -8.19 -20.39 25.35
C THR A 51 -9.48 -20.63 24.55
N GLY A 52 -9.48 -21.64 23.70
CA GLY A 52 -10.60 -22.03 22.84
C GLY A 52 -10.60 -21.39 21.45
N SER A 53 -9.79 -20.36 21.22
CA SER A 53 -9.61 -19.71 19.92
C SER A 53 -8.78 -20.57 18.96
N PHE A 54 -8.62 -20.09 17.72
CA PHE A 54 -7.88 -20.80 16.67
C PHE A 54 -6.68 -19.99 16.17
N LEU A 55 -5.53 -20.62 16.06
CA LEU A 55 -4.42 -20.12 15.24
C LEU A 55 -4.77 -20.28 13.77
N ASN A 56 -4.24 -19.42 12.90
CA ASN A 56 -4.47 -19.54 11.46
C ASN A 56 -3.60 -20.65 10.84
N ASP A 57 -2.45 -20.95 11.44
CA ASP A 57 -1.56 -22.05 11.04
C ASP A 57 -0.65 -22.51 12.20
N GLU A 58 0.14 -23.56 11.96
CA GLU A 58 1.02 -24.17 12.96
C GLU A 58 2.40 -23.51 13.05
N VAL A 59 2.71 -22.50 12.22
CA VAL A 59 4.03 -21.91 12.05
C VAL A 59 4.05 -20.50 12.66
N PRO A 60 4.54 -20.31 13.91
CA PRO A 60 4.46 -19.01 14.61
C PRO A 60 5.18 -17.84 13.93
N SER A 61 6.08 -18.12 12.98
CA SER A 61 6.81 -17.10 12.21
C SER A 61 6.13 -16.70 10.91
N PHE A 62 5.00 -17.34 10.56
CA PHE A 62 4.21 -17.03 9.39
C PHE A 62 2.91 -16.34 9.83
N ASP A 63 2.51 -15.30 9.11
CA ASP A 63 1.32 -14.51 9.42
C ASP A 63 0.68 -14.11 8.09
N SER A 64 -0.44 -14.77 7.74
CA SER A 64 -1.20 -14.44 6.52
C SER A 64 -2.37 -13.50 6.76
N ILE A 65 -2.71 -13.22 8.03
CA ILE A 65 -3.81 -12.31 8.41
C ILE A 65 -3.31 -11.03 9.09
N SER A 66 -2.03 -10.74 8.93
CA SER A 66 -1.36 -9.50 9.30
C SER A 66 -2.12 -8.27 8.84
N PRO A 67 -2.16 -7.19 9.63
CA PRO A 67 -1.44 -6.95 10.88
C PRO A 67 -2.15 -7.46 12.14
N LEU A 68 -3.10 -8.40 12.01
CA LEU A 68 -3.90 -8.87 13.14
C LEU A 68 -3.11 -9.89 13.97
N PHE A 69 -2.97 -9.62 15.27
CA PHE A 69 -2.36 -10.58 16.18
C PHE A 69 -3.17 -11.86 16.27
N GLU A 70 -2.49 -12.99 16.18
CA GLU A 70 -3.08 -14.30 16.38
C GLU A 70 -2.93 -14.78 17.82
N PRO A 71 -3.91 -15.55 18.32
CA PRO A 71 -5.20 -15.86 17.69
C PRO A 71 -6.19 -14.68 17.72
N ASN A 72 -7.17 -14.69 16.80
CA ASN A 72 -8.18 -13.65 16.68
C ASN A 72 -9.55 -14.17 16.18
N LEU A 73 -10.55 -13.28 16.13
CA LEU A 73 -11.88 -13.61 15.62
C LEU A 73 -11.90 -13.99 14.13
N LEU A 74 -10.93 -13.53 13.33
CA LEU A 74 -10.89 -13.81 11.90
C LEU A 74 -10.41 -15.23 11.61
N SER A 75 -9.31 -15.67 12.24
CA SER A 75 -8.87 -17.07 12.20
C SER A 75 -9.95 -18.01 12.74
N SER A 76 -10.59 -17.62 13.86
CA SER A 76 -11.72 -18.36 14.43
C SER A 76 -12.93 -18.42 13.49
N TYR A 77 -13.23 -17.34 12.78
CA TYR A 77 -14.27 -17.32 11.74
C TYR A 77 -13.97 -18.33 10.63
N TYR A 78 -12.75 -18.34 10.11
CA TYR A 78 -12.37 -19.28 9.04
C TYR A 78 -12.47 -20.74 9.49
N ALA A 79 -11.99 -21.07 10.70
CA ALA A 79 -12.15 -22.40 11.29
C ALA A 79 -13.62 -22.80 11.38
N ILE A 80 -14.44 -21.98 12.06
CA ILE A 80 -15.82 -22.31 12.38
C ILE A 80 -16.68 -22.41 11.12
N LYS A 81 -16.52 -21.50 10.15
CA LYS A 81 -17.28 -21.56 8.90
C LYS A 81 -16.88 -22.73 8.02
N THR A 82 -15.60 -23.12 8.04
CA THR A 82 -15.17 -24.35 7.36
C THR A 82 -15.82 -25.57 7.99
N LEU A 83 -15.83 -25.66 9.33
CA LEU A 83 -16.51 -26.73 10.05
C LEU A 83 -18.03 -26.71 9.83
N GLU A 84 -18.65 -25.55 9.67
CA GLU A 84 -20.08 -25.42 9.34
C GLU A 84 -20.40 -26.06 7.99
N ILE A 85 -19.64 -25.71 6.94
CA ILE A 85 -19.78 -26.28 5.59
C ILE A 85 -19.61 -27.80 5.64
N LEU A 86 -18.62 -28.29 6.40
CA LEU A 86 -18.34 -29.72 6.54
C LEU A 86 -19.30 -30.44 7.51
N GLY A 87 -20.22 -29.73 8.18
CA GLY A 87 -21.15 -30.31 9.16
C GLY A 87 -20.46 -30.86 10.42
N ALA A 88 -19.34 -30.25 10.81
CA ALA A 88 -18.44 -30.70 11.87
C ALA A 88 -18.31 -29.71 13.05
N ILE A 89 -19.22 -28.74 13.19
CA ILE A 89 -19.22 -27.76 14.31
C ILE A 89 -19.12 -28.42 15.70
N ALA A 90 -19.64 -29.63 15.85
CA ALA A 90 -19.60 -30.37 17.11
C ALA A 90 -18.19 -30.77 17.57
N THR A 91 -17.15 -30.67 16.73
CA THR A 91 -15.77 -30.97 17.13
C THR A 91 -15.12 -29.84 17.92
N ILE A 92 -15.69 -28.64 17.89
CA ILE A 92 -15.16 -27.47 18.59
C ILE A 92 -15.30 -27.65 20.11
N GLY A 93 -14.24 -27.33 20.85
CA GLY A 93 -14.29 -27.11 22.30
C GLY A 93 -15.17 -25.92 22.67
N LYS A 94 -16.50 -26.11 22.67
CA LYS A 94 -17.49 -25.02 22.80
C LYS A 94 -17.36 -24.20 24.08
N VAL A 95 -17.07 -24.83 25.22
CA VAL A 95 -16.93 -24.12 26.51
C VAL A 95 -15.75 -23.16 26.48
N ASP A 96 -14.63 -23.64 25.94
CA ASP A 96 -13.41 -22.84 25.81
C ASP A 96 -13.64 -21.71 24.79
N PHE A 97 -14.22 -22.01 23.63
CA PHE A 97 -14.51 -20.99 22.64
C PHE A 97 -15.50 -19.91 23.13
N ASN A 98 -16.51 -20.28 23.92
CA ASN A 98 -17.39 -19.29 24.55
C ASN A 98 -16.66 -18.43 25.59
N SER A 99 -15.60 -18.96 26.23
CA SER A 99 -14.74 -18.20 27.14
C SER A 99 -13.90 -17.19 26.37
N PHE A 100 -13.37 -17.56 25.21
CA PHE A 100 -12.71 -16.63 24.27
C PHE A 100 -13.65 -15.49 23.84
N LEU A 101 -14.87 -15.81 23.39
CA LEU A 101 -15.86 -14.79 23.01
C LEU A 101 -16.21 -13.87 24.20
N ALA A 102 -16.36 -14.42 25.40
CA ALA A 102 -16.63 -13.63 26.60
C ALA A 102 -15.50 -12.66 26.93
N TYR A 103 -14.26 -13.07 26.67
CA TYR A 103 -13.08 -12.25 26.91
C TYR A 103 -12.99 -11.06 25.95
N LEU A 104 -13.33 -11.26 24.67
CA LEU A 104 -13.27 -10.22 23.64
C LEU A 104 -14.48 -9.27 23.63
N HIS A 105 -15.59 -9.63 24.27
CA HIS A 105 -16.83 -8.85 24.28
C HIS A 105 -16.83 -7.78 25.37
N ASP A 106 -16.95 -6.51 24.97
CA ASP A 106 -17.21 -5.40 25.89
C ASP A 106 -18.72 -5.19 26.05
N SER A 107 -19.25 -5.70 27.17
CA SER A 107 -20.67 -5.54 27.53
C SER A 107 -21.14 -4.09 27.73
N LYS A 108 -20.24 -3.12 27.96
CA LYS A 108 -20.63 -1.71 28.16
C LYS A 108 -20.97 -1.02 26.85
N THR A 109 -20.23 -1.35 25.79
CA THR A 109 -20.40 -0.76 24.45
C THR A 109 -21.19 -1.68 23.52
N GLY A 110 -21.32 -2.96 23.86
CA GLY A 110 -21.90 -3.98 22.99
C GLY A 110 -20.97 -4.41 21.86
N SER A 111 -19.69 -4.03 21.90
CA SER A 111 -18.72 -4.29 20.84
C SER A 111 -17.80 -5.47 21.15
N PHE A 112 -17.17 -6.04 20.13
CA PHE A 112 -16.07 -6.98 20.28
C PHE A 112 -14.73 -6.36 19.89
N ARG A 113 -13.66 -6.87 20.48
CA ARG A 113 -12.30 -6.73 19.97
C ARG A 113 -11.96 -7.89 19.05
N ILE A 114 -11.05 -7.67 18.10
CA ILE A 114 -10.62 -8.72 17.17
C ILE A 114 -9.71 -9.74 17.87
N SER A 115 -8.87 -9.27 18.79
CA SER A 115 -7.92 -10.03 19.63
C SER A 115 -7.62 -9.20 20.88
N GLU A 116 -7.15 -9.83 21.97
CA GLU A 116 -6.70 -9.09 23.15
C GLU A 116 -5.39 -8.33 22.89
N TRP A 117 -4.55 -8.83 21.97
CA TRP A 117 -3.27 -8.20 21.62
C TRP A 117 -3.41 -7.06 20.62
N ASP A 118 -4.62 -6.55 20.40
CA ASP A 118 -4.82 -5.29 19.69
C ASP A 118 -4.31 -4.06 20.49
N TYR A 119 -3.66 -4.28 21.64
CA TYR A 119 -3.13 -3.29 22.58
C TYR A 119 -4.16 -2.25 23.04
N GLY A 120 -5.45 -2.60 23.01
CA GLY A 120 -6.55 -1.70 23.37
C GLY A 120 -6.81 -0.62 22.33
N LEU A 121 -6.20 -0.73 21.15
CA LEU A 121 -6.34 0.24 20.07
C LEU A 121 -7.61 -0.01 19.25
N ASN A 122 -8.31 -1.13 19.47
CA ASN A 122 -9.63 -1.45 18.90
C ASN A 122 -9.66 -1.28 17.38
N TYR A 123 -8.58 -1.67 16.69
CA TYR A 123 -8.31 -1.34 15.28
C TYR A 123 -9.42 -1.72 14.31
N THR A 124 -10.19 -2.74 14.65
CA THR A 124 -11.22 -3.30 13.79
C THR A 124 -12.49 -3.59 14.58
N ASN A 125 -12.76 -2.86 15.67
CA ASN A 125 -13.83 -3.21 16.60
C ASN A 125 -15.21 -3.28 15.94
N ILE A 126 -15.49 -2.47 14.91
CA ILE A 126 -16.76 -2.52 14.18
C ILE A 126 -16.90 -3.86 13.46
N VAL A 127 -15.87 -4.24 12.70
CA VAL A 127 -15.79 -5.52 12.00
C VAL A 127 -15.79 -6.71 12.96
N ALA A 128 -14.97 -6.64 14.01
CA ALA A 128 -14.88 -7.64 15.06
C ALA A 128 -16.24 -7.85 15.72
N THR A 129 -17.03 -6.80 15.90
CA THR A 129 -18.39 -6.89 16.45
C THR A 129 -19.32 -7.67 15.52
N ALA A 130 -19.27 -7.42 14.21
CA ALA A 130 -20.07 -8.18 13.24
C ALA A 130 -19.68 -9.68 13.22
N ILE A 131 -18.38 -9.97 13.19
CA ILE A 131 -17.85 -11.35 13.22
C ILE A 131 -18.20 -12.03 14.56
N GLY A 132 -17.96 -11.35 15.68
CA GLY A 132 -18.24 -11.84 17.03
C GLY A 132 -19.71 -12.14 17.26
N LEU A 133 -20.62 -11.32 16.71
CA LEU A 133 -22.06 -11.58 16.75
C LEU A 133 -22.45 -12.83 15.94
N GLU A 134 -21.86 -13.00 14.75
CA GLU A 134 -22.07 -14.19 13.92
C GLU A 134 -21.58 -15.46 14.62
N LEU A 135 -20.35 -15.44 15.13
CA LEU A 135 -19.75 -16.56 15.87
C LEU A 135 -20.51 -16.88 17.15
N SER A 136 -20.98 -15.86 17.87
CA SER A 136 -21.85 -16.03 19.04
C SER A 136 -23.16 -16.74 18.67
N ASN A 137 -23.70 -16.46 17.48
CA ASN A 137 -24.90 -17.13 17.00
C ASN A 137 -24.65 -18.60 16.65
N ILE A 138 -23.61 -18.90 15.88
CA ILE A 138 -23.22 -20.27 15.50
C ILE A 138 -22.97 -21.12 16.76
N MET A 139 -22.25 -20.56 17.74
CA MET A 139 -21.84 -21.29 18.93
C MET A 139 -22.88 -21.27 20.06
N ASN A 140 -24.02 -20.59 19.85
CA ASN A 140 -25.06 -20.39 20.86
C ASN A 140 -24.50 -19.78 22.16
N PHE A 141 -23.66 -18.76 22.03
CA PHE A 141 -23.15 -17.99 23.17
C PHE A 141 -24.22 -16.99 23.64
N SER A 142 -24.68 -17.15 24.88
CA SER A 142 -25.85 -16.43 25.41
C SER A 142 -25.52 -15.17 26.20
N SER A 143 -24.24 -14.92 26.53
CA SER A 143 -23.83 -13.78 27.37
C SER A 143 -23.66 -12.46 26.59
N VAL A 144 -24.02 -12.46 25.31
CA VAL A 144 -24.01 -11.28 24.43
C VAL A 144 -25.42 -10.74 24.30
N ASP A 145 -25.59 -9.44 24.54
CA ASP A 145 -26.82 -8.74 24.15
C ASP A 145 -26.80 -8.51 22.64
N LYS A 146 -27.39 -9.46 21.90
CA LYS A 146 -27.44 -9.44 20.44
C LYS A 146 -28.06 -8.15 19.88
N ASN A 147 -28.98 -7.50 20.60
CA ASN A 147 -29.63 -6.28 20.12
C ASN A 147 -28.70 -5.08 20.26
N SER A 148 -28.05 -4.93 21.43
CA SER A 148 -27.07 -3.87 21.65
C SER A 148 -25.87 -4.02 20.71
N THR A 149 -25.40 -5.25 20.49
CA THR A 149 -24.31 -5.55 19.56
C THR A 149 -24.69 -5.23 18.11
N LEU A 150 -25.91 -5.57 17.68
CA LEU A 150 -26.40 -5.21 16.35
C LEU A 150 -26.56 -3.69 16.19
N ALA A 151 -27.09 -3.00 17.20
CA ALA A 151 -27.21 -1.55 17.21
C ALA A 151 -25.84 -0.88 17.06
N PHE A 152 -24.83 -1.35 17.80
CA PHE A 152 -23.45 -0.86 17.67
C PHE A 152 -22.95 -0.93 16.22
N ILE A 153 -23.16 -2.06 15.53
CA ILE A 153 -22.74 -2.22 14.13
C ILE A 153 -23.45 -1.19 13.23
N LEU A 154 -24.78 -1.07 13.36
CA LEU A 154 -25.59 -0.20 12.49
C LEU A 154 -25.33 1.29 12.75
N ASP A 155 -25.15 1.68 14.02
CA ASP A 155 -24.92 3.06 14.44
C ASP A 155 -23.48 3.52 14.14
N SER A 156 -22.57 2.60 13.84
CA SER A 156 -21.17 2.89 13.51
C SER A 156 -20.92 3.16 12.01
N ARG A 157 -21.97 3.40 11.22
CA ARG A 157 -21.81 3.85 9.82
C ARG A 157 -21.15 5.23 9.79
N ASN A 158 -20.18 5.41 8.90
CA ASN A 158 -19.46 6.66 8.74
C ASN A 158 -20.22 7.64 7.82
N SER A 159 -19.65 8.84 7.63
CA SER A 159 -20.29 9.92 6.88
C SER A 159 -20.44 9.67 5.37
N ILE A 160 -19.70 8.72 4.80
CA ILE A 160 -19.83 8.34 3.38
C ILE A 160 -20.86 7.23 3.16
N GLY A 161 -21.40 6.65 4.25
CA GLY A 161 -22.48 5.67 4.21
C GLY A 161 -22.04 4.22 4.37
N ASN A 162 -20.74 3.95 4.54
CA ASN A 162 -20.20 2.62 4.80
C ASN A 162 -19.62 2.53 6.23
N TRP A 163 -18.63 1.68 6.47
CA TRP A 163 -18.01 1.53 7.78
C TRP A 163 -16.50 1.75 7.72
N ASP A 164 -16.01 2.44 8.75
CA ASP A 164 -14.60 2.39 9.12
C ASP A 164 -14.30 1.04 9.80
N GLY A 165 -13.02 0.65 9.86
CA GLY A 165 -12.60 -0.50 10.67
C GLY A 165 -12.86 -0.27 12.16
N SER A 166 -12.68 0.97 12.63
CA SER A 166 -12.79 1.34 14.04
C SER A 166 -13.40 2.71 14.28
N LEU A 167 -14.01 2.89 15.45
CA LEU A 167 -14.40 4.21 15.96
C LEU A 167 -13.21 5.08 16.40
N LEU A 168 -12.05 4.48 16.69
CA LEU A 168 -10.84 5.22 17.10
C LEU A 168 -9.98 5.59 15.89
N ILE A 169 -9.95 4.73 14.87
CA ILE A 169 -9.19 4.93 13.66
C ILE A 169 -10.18 4.96 12.49
N PRO A 170 -10.60 6.16 12.04
CA PRO A 170 -11.62 6.32 11.01
C PRO A 170 -11.01 6.09 9.61
N GLN A 171 -10.62 4.85 9.38
CA GLN A 171 -10.12 4.32 8.11
C GLN A 171 -11.11 3.27 7.62
N HIS A 172 -11.63 3.46 6.41
CA HIS A 172 -12.50 2.54 5.69
C HIS A 172 -11.72 1.80 4.60
N GLU A 173 -11.74 0.47 4.64
CA GLU A 173 -11.32 -0.41 3.54
C GLU A 173 -12.54 -1.18 3.00
N LEU A 174 -12.51 -1.56 1.72
CA LEU A 174 -13.61 -2.33 1.10
C LEU A 174 -13.90 -3.63 1.87
N ILE A 175 -12.85 -4.24 2.43
CA ILE A 175 -12.95 -5.48 3.21
C ILE A 175 -13.79 -5.32 4.48
N ASP A 176 -13.78 -4.14 5.12
CA ASP A 176 -14.53 -3.89 6.35
C ASP A 176 -16.03 -3.92 6.08
N THR A 177 -16.46 -3.17 5.05
CA THR A 177 -17.85 -3.13 4.60
C THR A 177 -18.31 -4.52 4.13
N PHE A 178 -17.47 -5.24 3.37
CA PHE A 178 -17.78 -6.61 2.95
C PHE A 178 -18.00 -7.54 4.14
N GLN A 179 -17.10 -7.54 5.12
CA GLN A 179 -17.18 -8.44 6.28
C GLN A 179 -18.44 -8.16 7.12
N ILE A 180 -18.79 -6.89 7.33
CA ILE A 180 -19.99 -6.49 8.05
C ILE A 180 -21.26 -6.95 7.31
N ILE A 181 -21.38 -6.62 6.01
CA ILE A 181 -22.55 -7.01 5.21
C ILE A 181 -22.68 -8.53 5.11
N ARG A 182 -21.57 -9.26 4.93
CA ARG A 182 -21.56 -10.72 4.95
C ARG A 182 -22.10 -11.26 6.27
N SER A 183 -21.62 -10.75 7.41
CA SER A 183 -22.09 -11.22 8.72
C SER A 183 -23.56 -10.86 8.98
N LEU A 184 -24.02 -9.68 8.58
CA LEU A 184 -25.45 -9.33 8.63
C LEU A 184 -26.28 -10.26 7.74
N LYS A 185 -25.79 -10.66 6.58
CA LYS A 185 -26.45 -11.63 5.69
C LYS A 185 -26.55 -13.01 6.34
N ASN A 186 -25.45 -13.52 6.90
CA ASN A 186 -25.41 -14.82 7.54
C ASN A 186 -26.26 -14.88 8.82
N LEU A 187 -26.54 -13.73 9.45
CA LEU A 187 -27.41 -13.59 10.61
C LEU A 187 -28.89 -13.33 10.26
N ASP A 188 -29.25 -13.29 8.97
CA ASP A 188 -30.57 -12.86 8.48
C ASP A 188 -30.97 -11.45 8.98
N LYS A 189 -30.00 -10.54 9.07
CA LYS A 189 -30.15 -9.15 9.55
C LYS A 189 -30.02 -8.07 8.49
N ILE A 190 -29.85 -8.44 7.22
CA ILE A 190 -29.82 -7.45 6.12
C ILE A 190 -31.10 -6.60 6.07
N SER A 191 -32.25 -7.17 6.45
CA SER A 191 -33.54 -6.46 6.52
C SER A 191 -33.56 -5.30 7.53
N GLN A 192 -32.55 -5.18 8.40
CA GLN A 192 -32.40 -4.06 9.32
C GLN A 192 -31.83 -2.81 8.63
N LEU A 193 -31.23 -2.97 7.45
CA LEU A 193 -30.83 -1.85 6.60
C LEU A 193 -32.05 -1.41 5.78
N SER A 194 -32.36 -0.12 5.85
CA SER A 194 -33.39 0.46 5.00
C SER A 194 -32.94 0.50 3.53
N PHE A 195 -33.90 0.78 2.64
CA PHE A 195 -33.58 1.02 1.23
C PHE A 195 -32.58 2.16 1.05
N ASN A 196 -32.71 3.23 1.85
CA ASN A 196 -31.77 4.35 1.81
C ASN A 196 -30.38 3.92 2.28
N ASP A 197 -30.29 3.17 3.37
CA ASP A 197 -28.99 2.67 3.87
C ASP A 197 -28.31 1.81 2.81
N THR A 198 -29.06 0.94 2.15
CA THR A 198 -28.55 0.06 1.09
C THR A 198 -28.04 0.87 -0.11
N ASN A 199 -28.75 1.93 -0.51
CA ASN A 199 -28.30 2.82 -1.58
C ASN A 199 -27.05 3.61 -1.19
N GLU A 200 -26.97 4.11 0.04
CA GLU A 200 -25.79 4.80 0.57
C GLU A 200 -24.57 3.88 0.55
N ILE A 201 -24.70 2.65 1.04
CA ILE A 201 -23.64 1.64 1.02
C ILE A 201 -23.23 1.30 -0.42
N GLY A 202 -24.20 1.14 -1.32
CA GLY A 202 -23.94 0.90 -2.74
C GLY A 202 -23.15 2.03 -3.41
N ASN A 203 -23.54 3.28 -3.16
CA ASN A 203 -22.85 4.47 -3.64
C ASN A 203 -21.44 4.59 -3.04
N ALA A 204 -21.30 4.36 -1.73
CA ALA A 204 -19.99 4.37 -1.06
C ALA A 204 -19.06 3.30 -1.62
N THR A 205 -19.59 2.12 -1.97
CA THR A 205 -18.83 1.05 -2.61
C THR A 205 -18.27 1.46 -3.98
N GLN A 206 -18.95 2.35 -4.70
CA GLN A 206 -18.43 2.88 -5.98
C GLN A 206 -17.18 3.73 -5.82
N LEU A 207 -16.92 4.31 -4.64
CA LEU A 207 -15.67 5.03 -4.40
C LEU A 207 -14.45 4.12 -4.43
N TYR A 208 -14.65 2.81 -4.32
CA TYR A 208 -13.59 1.81 -4.44
C TYR A 208 -13.41 1.33 -5.88
N TYR A 209 -14.21 1.77 -6.84
CA TYR A 209 -14.05 1.38 -8.24
C TYR A 209 -12.91 2.18 -8.86
N HIS A 210 -11.82 1.53 -9.27
CA HIS A 210 -10.67 2.15 -9.93
C HIS A 210 -10.38 1.43 -11.24
N TYR A 211 -10.15 2.20 -12.30
CA TYR A 211 -10.00 1.68 -13.66
C TYR A 211 -11.18 0.76 -14.03
N ASP A 212 -10.96 -0.56 -14.08
CA ASP A 212 -11.95 -1.58 -14.43
C ASP A 212 -12.29 -2.54 -13.27
N GLY A 213 -11.85 -2.26 -12.05
CA GLY A 213 -11.99 -3.15 -10.88
C GLY A 213 -12.26 -2.42 -9.57
N TYR A 214 -12.38 -3.17 -8.47
CA TYR A 214 -12.53 -2.58 -7.13
C TYR A 214 -11.20 -2.67 -6.36
N SER A 215 -10.73 -1.54 -5.84
CA SER A 215 -9.59 -1.44 -4.94
C SER A 215 -10.01 -1.66 -3.49
N HIS A 216 -9.04 -1.98 -2.64
CA HIS A 216 -9.22 -1.97 -1.20
C HIS A 216 -9.38 -0.57 -0.62
N LEU A 217 -8.76 0.44 -1.24
CA LEU A 217 -8.81 1.83 -0.81
C LEU A 217 -9.76 2.65 -1.68
N SER A 218 -10.51 3.53 -1.02
CA SER A 218 -11.46 4.41 -1.68
C SER A 218 -10.76 5.63 -2.32
N GLN A 219 -11.32 6.14 -3.41
CA GLN A 219 -10.87 7.34 -4.14
C GLN A 219 -10.89 8.62 -3.30
N ASP A 220 -11.62 8.64 -2.19
CA ASP A 220 -11.69 9.79 -1.28
C ASP A 220 -10.43 9.97 -0.41
N TYR A 221 -9.56 8.95 -0.32
CA TYR A 221 -8.26 9.12 0.32
C TYR A 221 -7.37 10.05 -0.49
N THR A 222 -6.87 11.10 0.18
CA THR A 222 -5.89 12.00 -0.44
C THR A 222 -4.54 11.29 -0.55
N SER A 223 -3.94 11.28 -1.74
CA SER A 223 -2.58 10.79 -1.97
C SER A 223 -1.55 11.90 -1.86
N MET A 224 -0.30 11.54 -1.55
CA MET A 224 0.82 12.47 -1.56
C MET A 224 1.02 13.08 -2.96
N ASN A 225 0.77 12.30 -4.02
CA ASN A 225 0.80 12.79 -5.40
C ASN A 225 -0.26 13.88 -5.68
N GLN A 226 -1.47 13.74 -5.12
CA GLN A 226 -2.50 14.78 -5.23
C GLN A 226 -2.09 16.06 -4.49
N ILE A 227 -1.48 15.95 -3.30
CA ILE A 227 -0.93 17.14 -2.61
C ILE A 227 0.16 17.77 -3.46
N PHE A 228 1.14 17.00 -3.94
CA PHE A 228 2.21 17.50 -4.79
C PHE A 228 1.70 18.18 -6.06
N THR A 229 0.68 17.61 -6.70
CA THR A 229 0.05 18.18 -7.89
C THR A 229 -0.67 19.48 -7.55
N LEU A 230 -1.42 19.52 -6.44
CA LEU A 230 -2.15 20.69 -5.97
C LEU A 230 -1.19 21.85 -5.64
N THR A 231 -0.18 21.59 -4.80
CA THR A 231 0.80 22.61 -4.38
C THR A 231 1.61 23.10 -5.58
N SER A 232 2.04 22.20 -6.46
CA SER A 232 2.78 22.56 -7.68
C SER A 232 1.94 23.38 -8.65
N SER A 233 0.67 23.05 -8.81
CA SER A 233 -0.22 23.82 -9.70
C SER A 233 -0.49 25.21 -9.14
N TYR A 234 -0.77 25.32 -7.84
CA TYR A 234 -1.02 26.62 -7.21
C TYR A 234 0.23 27.49 -7.18
N GLU A 235 1.41 26.92 -6.92
CA GLU A 235 2.68 27.64 -7.00
C GLU A 235 2.95 28.14 -8.44
N LEU A 236 2.74 27.30 -9.46
CA LEU A 236 2.95 27.69 -10.87
C LEU A 236 2.14 28.94 -11.28
N PHE A 237 1.00 29.17 -10.63
CA PHE A 237 0.14 30.33 -10.86
C PHE A 237 0.27 31.41 -9.78
N ASP A 238 1.27 31.33 -8.90
CA ASP A 238 1.49 32.25 -7.77
C ASP A 238 0.30 32.34 -6.80
N ARG A 239 -0.45 31.26 -6.62
CA ARG A 239 -1.69 31.19 -5.82
C ARG A 239 -1.57 30.35 -4.56
N ILE A 240 -0.37 29.96 -4.15
CA ILE A 240 -0.16 29.06 -3.00
C ILE A 240 -0.87 29.52 -1.71
N PHE A 241 -0.98 30.84 -1.51
CA PHE A 241 -1.67 31.45 -0.36
C PHE A 241 -3.18 31.19 -0.31
N GLU A 242 -3.78 30.70 -1.40
CA GLU A 242 -5.20 30.32 -1.45
C GLU A 242 -5.46 28.91 -0.88
N LEU A 243 -4.40 28.12 -0.67
CA LEU A 243 -4.52 26.79 -0.07
C LEU A 243 -4.70 26.88 1.46
N ASP A 244 -5.43 25.92 2.03
CA ASP A 244 -5.40 25.67 3.47
C ASP A 244 -4.08 24.98 3.85
N ILE A 245 -3.01 25.79 3.95
CA ILE A 245 -1.65 25.34 4.19
C ILE A 245 -1.53 24.53 5.48
N GLN A 246 -2.23 24.92 6.57
CA GLN A 246 -2.11 24.20 7.83
C GLN A 246 -2.75 22.81 7.75
N SER A 247 -3.92 22.70 7.11
CA SER A 247 -4.57 21.40 6.91
C SER A 247 -3.71 20.47 6.07
N LEU A 248 -3.14 20.98 4.97
CA LEU A 248 -2.23 20.20 4.11
C LEU A 248 -0.95 19.81 4.85
N TYR A 249 -0.35 20.73 5.61
CA TYR A 249 0.82 20.45 6.44
C TYR A 249 0.53 19.31 7.42
N SER A 250 -0.55 19.38 8.20
CA SER A 250 -0.93 18.32 9.14
C SER A 250 -1.12 16.97 8.45
N LYS A 251 -1.72 16.93 7.25
CA LYS A 251 -1.86 15.68 6.48
C LYS A 251 -0.52 15.10 6.03
N ILE A 252 0.40 15.95 5.55
CA ILE A 252 1.76 15.52 5.18
C ILE A 252 2.48 14.98 6.42
N MET A 253 2.43 15.69 7.54
CA MET A 253 3.06 15.27 8.81
C MET A 253 2.54 13.91 9.29
N ASN A 254 1.24 13.67 9.21
CA ASN A 254 0.64 12.39 9.61
C ASN A 254 1.12 11.20 8.75
N SER A 255 1.63 11.46 7.55
CA SER A 255 2.15 10.44 6.65
C SER A 255 3.65 10.16 6.83
N TYR A 256 4.36 10.96 7.63
CA TYR A 256 5.77 10.73 7.94
C TYR A 256 5.90 9.57 8.93
N ASP A 257 6.65 8.55 8.56
CA ASP A 257 7.00 7.45 9.43
C ASP A 257 8.45 7.60 9.90
N ASN A 258 8.62 7.80 11.20
CA ASN A 258 9.90 7.81 11.89
C ASN A 258 10.05 6.65 12.89
N SER A 259 9.26 5.59 12.73
CA SER A 259 9.31 4.44 13.60
C SER A 259 10.66 3.74 13.50
N SER A 260 11.15 3.21 14.63
CA SER A 260 12.46 2.59 14.77
C SER A 260 12.69 1.30 13.97
N GLN A 261 11.75 0.91 13.09
CA GLN A 261 11.80 -0.33 12.32
C GLN A 261 12.03 -0.14 10.81
N GLY A 262 12.43 1.06 10.36
CA GLY A 262 12.73 1.33 8.96
C GLY A 262 13.57 2.58 8.77
N ILE A 263 13.68 3.02 7.52
CA ILE A 263 14.20 4.34 7.16
C ILE A 263 13.04 5.33 7.20
N ASN A 264 13.32 6.53 7.69
CA ASN A 264 12.40 7.64 7.70
C ASN A 264 11.86 7.90 6.29
N SER A 265 10.54 7.94 6.15
CA SER A 265 9.92 8.14 4.83
C SER A 265 8.48 8.60 4.94
N PHE A 266 7.94 9.11 3.83
CA PHE A 266 6.53 9.47 3.75
C PHE A 266 5.71 8.36 3.07
N SER A 267 4.50 8.14 3.57
CA SER A 267 3.51 7.28 2.93
C SER A 267 2.94 7.96 1.67
N GLY A 268 2.67 7.17 0.63
CA GLY A 268 2.07 7.64 -0.63
C GLY A 268 0.59 8.00 -0.52
N TYR A 269 -0.08 7.53 0.53
CA TYR A 269 -1.45 7.87 0.90
C TYR A 269 -1.45 8.60 2.25
N LEU A 270 -2.40 9.50 2.43
CA LEU A 270 -2.48 10.35 3.61
C LEU A 270 -3.58 9.86 4.53
N LEU A 271 -3.18 9.55 5.76
CA LEU A 271 -4.09 9.11 6.78
C LEU A 271 -4.65 10.27 7.58
N LYS A 272 -5.88 10.10 8.04
CA LYS A 272 -6.55 11.05 8.92
C LYS A 272 -5.91 11.12 10.31
N MET A 273 -5.16 10.09 10.73
CA MET A 273 -4.55 10.00 12.07
C MET A 273 -3.05 9.68 11.99
N PRO A 274 -2.18 10.39 12.74
CA PRO A 274 -0.73 10.14 12.77
C PRO A 274 -0.38 8.79 13.41
N GLY A 275 0.70 8.17 12.93
CA GLY A 275 1.34 7.02 13.57
C GLY A 275 0.72 5.64 13.29
N PHE A 276 -0.31 5.55 12.44
CA PHE A 276 -0.96 4.26 12.15
C PHE A 276 -1.03 3.92 10.65
N ASN A 277 0.07 3.42 10.08
CA ASN A 277 0.23 3.12 8.65
C ASN A 277 -0.21 1.69 8.23
N LEU A 278 -1.09 1.04 8.99
CA LEU A 278 -1.41 -0.38 8.80
C LEU A 278 -2.81 -0.56 8.19
N LEU A 279 -2.84 -0.68 6.86
CA LEU A 279 -4.00 -1.22 6.14
C LEU A 279 -4.05 -2.73 6.35
N ARG A 280 -5.24 -3.28 6.56
CA ARG A 280 -5.45 -4.73 6.78
C ARG A 280 -5.25 -5.53 5.51
N SER A 281 -5.68 -4.97 4.39
CA SER A 281 -5.41 -5.56 3.09
C SER A 281 -4.07 -5.01 2.61
N HIS A 282 -3.06 -5.88 2.53
CA HIS A 282 -1.88 -5.60 1.73
C HIS A 282 -2.27 -5.81 0.28
N PRO A 283 -2.39 -4.75 -0.53
CA PRO A 283 -2.80 -4.91 -1.91
C PRO A 283 -1.69 -5.62 -2.67
N ILE A 284 -1.91 -6.90 -2.97
CA ILE A 284 -1.10 -7.61 -3.97
C ILE A 284 -1.21 -6.89 -5.32
N GLU A 285 -2.32 -6.16 -5.54
CA GLU A 285 -2.71 -5.52 -6.80
C GLU A 285 -2.14 -4.11 -6.99
N PHE A 286 -1.80 -3.37 -5.93
CA PHE A 286 -1.33 -1.97 -6.05
C PHE A 286 0.12 -1.74 -5.62
N PHE A 287 0.68 -2.63 -4.79
CA PHE A 287 2.04 -2.47 -4.27
C PHE A 287 2.87 -3.68 -4.63
N THR A 288 3.90 -3.45 -5.44
CA THR A 288 4.70 -4.54 -5.99
C THR A 288 5.48 -5.21 -4.85
N SER A 289 5.22 -6.48 -4.54
CA SER A 289 6.00 -7.22 -3.54
C SER A 289 7.40 -7.61 -4.04
N GLY A 290 7.78 -7.16 -5.24
CA GLY A 290 9.10 -7.37 -5.83
C GLY A 290 9.19 -8.73 -6.52
N LYS A 291 8.83 -8.76 -7.80
CA LYS A 291 9.35 -9.69 -8.83
C LYS A 291 9.35 -8.91 -10.15
N LYS A 292 10.47 -8.93 -10.89
CA LYS A 292 10.63 -8.26 -12.20
C LYS A 292 9.75 -8.89 -13.30
N ASN A 293 8.43 -8.88 -13.13
CA ASN A 293 7.46 -9.14 -14.20
C ASN A 293 6.21 -8.29 -13.97
N TYR A 294 5.99 -7.35 -14.91
CA TYR A 294 4.71 -6.70 -15.23
C TYR A 294 3.97 -5.99 -14.09
N ILE A 295 4.31 -4.73 -13.79
CA ILE A 295 3.37 -3.79 -13.15
C ILE A 295 3.60 -2.40 -13.76
N GLN A 296 2.55 -1.78 -14.32
CA GLN A 296 2.58 -0.42 -14.88
C GLN A 296 2.80 0.65 -13.79
N ASP A 297 2.60 0.29 -12.51
CA ASP A 297 2.80 1.15 -11.35
C ASP A 297 3.78 0.50 -10.35
N VAL A 298 4.96 1.09 -10.17
CA VAL A 298 5.99 0.64 -9.21
C VAL A 298 5.66 1.07 -7.77
N SER A 299 4.50 1.70 -7.56
CA SER A 299 4.07 2.31 -6.30
C SER A 299 4.32 1.38 -5.11
N GLN A 300 4.84 1.96 -4.03
CA GLN A 300 5.00 1.35 -2.71
C GLN A 300 4.23 2.19 -1.70
N LEU A 301 3.76 1.57 -0.61
CA LEU A 301 3.08 2.28 0.48
C LEU A 301 3.94 3.44 1.00
N LYS A 302 5.27 3.25 1.05
CA LYS A 302 6.29 4.25 1.34
C LYS A 302 7.37 4.18 0.28
N SER A 303 7.86 5.32 -0.16
CA SER A 303 8.87 5.40 -1.22
C SER A 303 9.61 6.73 -1.19
N HIS A 304 10.84 6.74 -1.70
CA HIS A 304 11.58 7.97 -2.02
C HIS A 304 10.77 8.92 -2.91
N LYS A 305 9.88 8.40 -3.78
CA LYS A 305 8.95 9.21 -4.58
C LYS A 305 7.97 9.98 -3.69
N SER A 306 7.36 9.31 -2.72
CA SER A 306 6.43 9.94 -1.77
C SER A 306 7.18 10.93 -0.88
N THR A 307 8.41 10.59 -0.47
CA THR A 307 9.29 11.51 0.28
C THR A 307 9.60 12.77 -0.53
N TYR A 308 9.99 12.64 -1.80
CA TYR A 308 10.23 13.78 -2.67
C TYR A 308 8.99 14.67 -2.81
N TYR A 309 7.83 14.07 -3.11
CA TYR A 309 6.56 14.78 -3.22
C TYR A 309 6.19 15.54 -1.94
N ALA A 310 6.43 14.93 -0.77
CA ALA A 310 6.20 15.56 0.51
C ALA A 310 7.13 16.76 0.72
N LEU A 311 8.44 16.57 0.57
CA LEU A 311 9.44 17.61 0.80
C LEU A 311 9.25 18.80 -0.13
N VAL A 312 9.00 18.56 -1.42
CA VAL A 312 8.68 19.62 -2.38
C VAL A 312 7.40 20.34 -1.98
N SER A 313 6.35 19.62 -1.61
CA SER A 313 5.09 20.26 -1.17
C SER A 313 5.28 21.13 0.06
N LEU A 314 6.11 20.67 1.02
CA LEU A 314 6.47 21.44 2.21
C LEU A 314 7.27 22.70 1.84
N GLU A 315 8.25 22.59 0.95
CA GLU A 315 9.03 23.73 0.46
C GLU A 315 8.11 24.79 -0.18
N LYS A 316 7.25 24.38 -1.11
CA LYS A 316 6.30 25.26 -1.82
C LYS A 316 5.33 25.96 -0.88
N MET A 317 4.92 25.29 0.18
CA MET A 317 4.01 25.84 1.19
C MET A 317 4.73 26.64 2.30
N PHE A 318 6.05 26.84 2.20
CA PHE A 318 6.88 27.48 3.24
C PHE A 318 6.81 26.75 4.59
N LYS A 319 6.76 25.42 4.55
CA LYS A 319 6.62 24.51 5.70
C LYS A 319 7.78 23.55 5.89
N LEU A 320 8.79 23.59 5.02
CA LEU A 320 9.96 22.72 5.15
C LEU A 320 10.80 23.08 6.39
N ASP A 321 10.90 24.37 6.75
CA ASP A 321 11.53 24.81 8.02
C ASP A 321 10.81 24.27 9.25
N ASP A 322 9.48 24.31 9.26
CA ASP A 322 8.67 23.76 10.35
C ASP A 322 8.92 22.25 10.50
N PHE A 323 8.92 21.52 9.39
CA PHE A 323 9.26 20.09 9.37
C PHE A 323 10.68 19.82 9.88
N ALA A 324 11.66 20.61 9.43
CA ALA A 324 13.06 20.49 9.83
C ALA A 324 13.31 20.83 11.31
N SER A 325 12.39 21.59 11.93
CA SER A 325 12.44 21.88 13.37
C SER A 325 12.02 20.68 14.22
N ASP A 326 11.14 19.82 13.68
CA ASP A 326 10.64 18.61 14.34
C ASP A 326 11.49 17.37 13.99
N TYR A 327 12.08 17.32 12.79
CA TYR A 327 12.81 16.17 12.27
C TYR A 327 14.14 16.55 11.63
N ASN A 328 15.18 15.76 11.90
CA ASN A 328 16.52 16.00 11.38
C ASN A 328 16.63 15.59 9.91
N LEU A 329 16.64 16.58 9.01
CA LEU A 329 16.80 16.35 7.57
C LEU A 329 18.14 15.69 7.19
N MET A 330 19.21 15.87 7.99
CA MET A 330 20.46 15.15 7.73
C MET A 330 20.36 13.66 8.06
N ASP A 331 19.53 13.27 9.03
CA ASP A 331 19.31 11.85 9.32
C ASP A 331 18.54 11.22 8.15
N LEU A 332 17.48 11.88 7.67
CA LEU A 332 16.75 11.45 6.46
C LEU A 332 17.67 11.36 5.24
N PHE A 333 18.54 12.36 5.03
CA PHE A 333 19.53 12.37 3.94
C PHE A 333 20.45 11.15 3.98
N ASN A 334 21.05 10.87 5.14
CA ASN A 334 21.96 9.74 5.32
C ASN A 334 21.24 8.40 5.13
N GLU A 335 20.03 8.27 5.68
CA GLU A 335 19.24 7.05 5.54
C GLU A 335 18.82 6.79 4.08
N ILE A 336 18.50 7.83 3.30
CA ILE A 336 18.23 7.69 1.85
C ILE A 336 19.46 7.09 1.15
N ILE A 337 20.68 7.55 1.46
CA ILE A 337 21.92 6.99 0.89
C ILE A 337 22.06 5.50 1.23
N GLU A 338 21.75 5.11 2.47
CA GLU A 338 21.82 3.72 2.94
C GLU A 338 20.84 2.77 2.23
N THR A 339 19.94 3.26 1.37
CA THR A 339 19.08 2.40 0.52
C THR A 339 19.74 1.94 -0.79
N GLN A 340 20.97 2.38 -1.06
CA GLN A 340 21.73 1.91 -2.22
C GLN A 340 22.08 0.43 -2.08
N PHE A 341 21.71 -0.38 -3.07
CA PHE A 341 21.94 -1.81 -3.07
C PHE A 341 23.36 -2.15 -3.54
N LEU A 342 24.20 -2.70 -2.65
CA LEU A 342 25.63 -2.88 -2.90
C LEU A 342 26.11 -4.35 -2.86
N ASN A 343 25.23 -5.32 -3.18
CA ASN A 343 25.64 -6.71 -3.34
C ASN A 343 25.99 -7.01 -4.82
N ASP A 344 27.28 -7.14 -5.12
CA ASP A 344 27.82 -7.37 -6.46
C ASP A 344 27.46 -8.74 -7.07
N SER A 345 26.97 -9.69 -6.26
CA SER A 345 26.45 -10.97 -6.75
C SER A 345 25.15 -10.82 -7.54
N TYR A 346 24.47 -9.67 -7.43
CA TYR A 346 23.26 -9.33 -8.19
C TYR A 346 23.57 -8.17 -9.16
N THR A 347 24.39 -8.46 -10.17
CA THR A 347 24.97 -7.46 -11.08
C THR A 347 23.95 -6.56 -11.78
N GLU A 348 22.75 -7.06 -12.09
CA GLU A 348 21.70 -6.28 -12.77
C GLU A 348 21.10 -5.15 -11.91
N VAL A 349 21.28 -5.20 -10.59
CA VAL A 349 20.67 -4.25 -9.64
C VAL A 349 21.70 -3.62 -8.69
N PHE A 350 22.96 -4.04 -8.77
CA PHE A 350 24.07 -3.46 -8.03
C PHE A 350 24.23 -1.97 -8.36
N GLY A 351 24.19 -1.11 -7.34
CA GLY A 351 24.29 0.34 -7.45
C GLY A 351 22.95 1.08 -7.52
N GLY A 352 21.85 0.38 -7.79
CA GLY A 352 20.50 0.95 -7.78
C GLY A 352 19.92 1.12 -6.38
N PHE A 353 18.78 1.79 -6.27
CA PHE A 353 18.15 2.12 -4.98
C PHE A 353 16.90 1.27 -4.73
N THR A 354 16.73 0.83 -3.48
CA THR A 354 15.45 0.29 -3.02
C THR A 354 14.50 1.46 -2.67
N PRO A 355 13.17 1.24 -2.60
CA PRO A 355 12.20 2.32 -2.36
C PRO A 355 12.37 3.04 -1.01
N VAL A 356 12.70 2.31 0.06
CA VAL A 356 12.87 2.81 1.46
C VAL A 356 13.62 1.81 2.35
N TYR A 357 14.21 0.74 1.81
CA TYR A 357 14.81 -0.32 2.63
C TYR A 357 16.32 -0.12 2.75
N ARG A 358 16.82 -0.07 4.00
CA ARG A 358 18.25 -0.05 4.26
C ARG A 358 18.89 -1.29 3.62
N TYR A 359 20.02 -1.08 2.95
CA TYR A 359 20.78 -2.18 2.40
C TYR A 359 21.40 -3.02 3.53
N GLU A 360 21.03 -4.28 3.55
CA GLU A 360 21.54 -5.27 4.49
C GLU A 360 21.95 -6.53 3.71
N VAL A 361 23.21 -6.95 3.84
CA VAL A 361 23.77 -8.08 3.08
C VAL A 361 22.93 -9.35 3.24
N TRP A 362 22.46 -9.64 4.46
CA TRP A 362 21.66 -10.84 4.77
C TRP A 362 20.25 -10.82 4.14
N ARG A 363 19.75 -9.66 3.69
CA ARG A 363 18.47 -9.50 2.97
C ARG A 363 18.62 -9.35 1.46
N SER A 364 19.82 -9.57 0.91
CA SER A 364 20.10 -9.25 -0.51
C SER A 364 19.14 -9.90 -1.51
N GLU A 365 18.68 -11.13 -1.26
CA GLU A 365 17.71 -11.80 -2.15
C GLU A 365 16.33 -11.12 -2.14
N TYR A 366 15.92 -10.58 -0.99
CA TYR A 366 14.68 -9.82 -0.87
C TYR A 366 14.84 -8.43 -1.49
N LEU A 367 15.92 -7.72 -1.14
CA LEU A 367 16.18 -6.34 -1.57
C LEU A 367 16.45 -6.23 -3.07
N SER A 368 17.15 -7.19 -3.68
CA SER A 368 17.41 -7.20 -5.13
C SER A 368 16.13 -7.21 -5.97
N LYS A 369 15.03 -7.75 -5.43
CA LYS A 369 13.70 -7.76 -6.07
C LYS A 369 12.95 -6.44 -5.94
N LYS A 370 13.48 -5.49 -5.15
CA LYS A 370 12.89 -4.19 -4.84
C LYS A 370 13.63 -3.02 -5.47
N VAL A 371 14.74 -3.27 -6.17
CA VAL A 371 15.48 -2.24 -6.88
C VAL A 371 14.78 -1.94 -8.21
N PHE A 372 14.31 -0.71 -8.37
CA PHE A 372 13.72 -0.20 -9.61
C PHE A 372 14.37 1.13 -9.97
N PHE A 373 14.56 1.35 -11.27
CA PHE A 373 15.23 2.54 -11.79
C PHE A 373 14.62 3.85 -11.30
N GLU A 374 13.28 3.92 -11.22
CA GLU A 374 12.55 5.09 -10.72
C GLU A 374 13.01 5.54 -9.34
N TYR A 375 13.37 4.62 -8.45
CA TYR A 375 13.81 4.98 -7.10
C TYR A 375 15.20 5.59 -7.07
N SER A 376 16.07 5.29 -8.04
CA SER A 376 17.34 6.00 -8.20
C SER A 376 17.09 7.48 -8.51
N TYR A 377 16.11 7.80 -9.37
CA TYR A 377 15.77 9.18 -9.69
C TYR A 377 15.24 9.95 -8.48
N TYR A 378 14.24 9.41 -7.79
CA TYR A 378 13.66 10.08 -6.62
C TYR A 378 14.62 10.16 -5.44
N THR A 379 15.55 9.21 -5.29
CA THR A 379 16.64 9.30 -4.30
C THR A 379 17.47 10.55 -4.58
N ILE A 380 18.01 10.71 -5.80
CA ILE A 380 18.86 11.85 -6.13
C ILE A 380 18.10 13.18 -6.00
N GLN A 381 16.83 13.21 -6.41
CA GLN A 381 15.94 14.37 -6.22
C GLN A 381 15.78 14.75 -4.74
N CYS A 382 15.53 13.78 -3.84
CA CYS A 382 15.47 14.04 -2.40
C CYS A 382 16.80 14.57 -1.86
N LEU A 383 17.93 13.94 -2.24
CA LEU A 383 19.25 14.34 -1.77
C LEU A 383 19.59 15.78 -2.21
N GLU A 384 19.28 16.13 -3.46
CA GLU A 384 19.49 17.48 -4.00
C GLU A 384 18.62 18.52 -3.28
N LEU A 385 17.32 18.24 -3.09
CA LEU A 385 16.40 19.13 -2.38
C LEU A 385 16.87 19.38 -0.94
N ILE A 386 17.18 18.32 -0.19
CA ILE A 386 17.64 18.43 1.19
C ILE A 386 18.98 19.18 1.25
N SER A 387 19.90 18.90 0.32
CA SER A 387 21.20 19.58 0.27
C SER A 387 21.07 21.07 0.02
N ASN A 388 20.18 21.46 -0.89
CA ASN A 388 19.90 22.86 -1.20
C ASN A 388 19.28 23.58 0.00
N PHE A 389 18.27 22.97 0.62
CA PHE A 389 17.61 23.52 1.80
C PHE A 389 18.57 23.70 2.98
N LEU A 390 19.44 22.73 3.23
CA LEU A 390 20.44 22.79 4.30
C LEU A 390 21.67 23.66 3.96
N GLY A 391 21.75 24.19 2.74
CA GLY A 391 22.86 25.04 2.30
C GLY A 391 24.20 24.30 2.21
N LEU A 392 24.19 23.00 1.85
CA LEU A 392 25.40 22.19 1.75
C LEU A 392 26.28 22.55 0.54
N GLY A 393 25.75 23.34 -0.41
CA GLY A 393 26.45 23.74 -1.63
C GLY A 393 26.57 22.60 -2.64
N ASN A 394 27.63 22.60 -3.45
CA ASN A 394 27.90 21.50 -4.38
C ASN A 394 28.30 20.24 -3.60
N VAL A 395 27.34 19.34 -3.39
CA VAL A 395 27.54 18.13 -2.61
C VAL A 395 28.27 17.07 -3.42
N ASN A 396 29.38 16.59 -2.87
CA ASN A 396 30.01 15.34 -3.29
C ASN A 396 29.37 14.19 -2.51
N TYR A 397 28.38 13.51 -3.10
CA TYR A 397 27.59 12.48 -2.43
C TYR A 397 28.46 11.29 -1.98
N SER A 398 29.57 11.02 -2.67
CA SER A 398 30.57 10.03 -2.24
C SER A 398 31.14 10.31 -0.85
N SER A 399 31.22 11.58 -0.44
CA SER A 399 31.67 11.96 0.92
C SER A 399 30.67 11.58 2.01
N TYR A 400 29.42 11.32 1.62
CA TYR A 400 28.33 10.87 2.48
C TYR A 400 28.03 9.37 2.33
N GLY A 401 28.85 8.63 1.56
CA GLY A 401 28.75 7.17 1.45
C GLY A 401 27.98 6.65 0.24
N LEU A 402 27.54 7.52 -0.68
CA LEU A 402 26.92 7.08 -1.93
C LEU A 402 28.00 6.57 -2.90
N ASP A 403 27.87 5.34 -3.38
CA ASP A 403 28.76 4.80 -4.42
C ASP A 403 28.28 5.28 -5.80
N GLU A 404 28.77 6.45 -6.22
CA GLU A 404 28.41 7.10 -7.49
C GLU A 404 28.79 6.25 -8.70
N ILE A 405 29.89 5.48 -8.59
CA ILE A 405 30.37 4.60 -9.67
C ILE A 405 29.45 3.39 -9.82
N ALA A 406 29.01 2.79 -8.72
CA ALA A 406 28.04 1.70 -8.74
C ALA A 406 26.71 2.18 -9.37
N LEU A 407 26.20 3.34 -8.96
CA LEU A 407 24.98 3.92 -9.55
C LEU A 407 25.16 4.22 -11.04
N PHE A 408 26.29 4.79 -11.45
CA PHE A 408 26.59 5.02 -12.85
C PHE A 408 26.55 3.71 -13.66
N ASN A 409 27.22 2.66 -13.17
CA ASN A 409 27.24 1.35 -13.85
C ASN A 409 25.84 0.70 -13.90
N PHE A 410 25.03 0.86 -12.85
CA PHE A 410 23.62 0.42 -12.85
C PHE A 410 22.80 1.10 -13.96
N ILE A 411 22.99 2.41 -14.13
CA ILE A 411 22.34 3.19 -15.19
C ILE A 411 22.81 2.71 -16.56
N GLU A 412 24.13 2.62 -16.78
CA GLU A 412 24.74 2.21 -18.05
C GLU A 412 24.28 0.82 -18.48
N GLY A 413 24.13 -0.12 -17.55
CA GLY A 413 23.61 -1.47 -17.83
C GLY A 413 22.18 -1.50 -18.38
N GLN A 414 21.44 -0.39 -18.29
CA GLN A 414 20.06 -0.23 -18.79
C GLN A 414 19.97 0.69 -20.02
N VAL A 415 21.07 1.34 -20.43
CA VAL A 415 21.09 2.18 -21.62
C VAL A 415 21.08 1.30 -22.86
N VAL A 416 20.18 1.62 -23.79
CA VAL A 416 20.21 1.09 -25.15
C VAL A 416 20.86 2.15 -26.04
N GLU A 417 21.99 1.79 -26.62
CA GLU A 417 22.68 2.61 -27.61
C GLU A 417 22.89 1.79 -28.89
N ASP A 418 22.32 2.28 -30.00
CA ASP A 418 22.58 1.75 -31.33
C ASP A 418 23.17 2.84 -32.26
N SER A 419 23.11 2.64 -33.58
CA SER A 419 23.62 3.60 -34.55
C SER A 419 22.79 4.88 -34.67
N GLN A 420 21.53 4.87 -34.22
CA GLN A 420 20.56 5.97 -34.39
C GLN A 420 20.10 6.58 -33.05
N TYR A 421 19.99 5.76 -31.99
CA TYR A 421 19.28 6.13 -30.77
C TYR A 421 20.10 5.86 -29.51
N ILE A 422 19.89 6.72 -28.50
CA ILE A 422 20.25 6.49 -27.10
C ILE A 422 18.99 6.73 -26.28
N TYR A 423 18.63 5.75 -25.47
CA TYR A 423 17.52 5.86 -24.50
C TYR A 423 17.72 4.87 -23.36
N LEU A 424 17.04 5.12 -22.23
CA LEU A 424 17.04 4.15 -21.13
C LEU A 424 15.92 3.13 -21.31
N ASN A 425 16.27 1.85 -21.19
CA ASN A 425 15.32 0.75 -21.19
C ASN A 425 15.33 0.05 -19.81
N PRO A 426 14.27 0.20 -19.00
CA PRO A 426 14.20 -0.45 -17.69
C PRO A 426 14.10 -1.98 -17.75
N GLN A 427 13.94 -2.58 -18.94
CA GLN A 427 13.74 -4.02 -19.18
C GLN A 427 12.41 -4.59 -18.66
N TYR A 428 11.64 -3.85 -17.87
CA TYR A 428 10.33 -4.25 -17.35
C TYR A 428 9.13 -3.53 -18.00
N SER A 429 9.34 -2.65 -18.98
CA SER A 429 8.28 -1.99 -19.76
C SER A 429 8.68 -1.84 -21.23
N SER A 430 7.75 -2.15 -22.14
CA SER A 430 7.90 -1.91 -23.58
C SER A 430 7.29 -0.59 -24.04
N ASN A 431 6.53 0.09 -23.17
CA ASN A 431 5.79 1.32 -23.46
C ASN A 431 6.78 2.49 -23.72
N ILE A 432 6.48 3.29 -24.76
CA ILE A 432 7.36 4.37 -25.20
C ILE A 432 7.37 5.56 -24.24
N GLU A 433 6.23 5.88 -23.62
CA GLU A 433 6.13 6.92 -22.58
C GLU A 433 7.02 6.58 -21.38
N THR A 434 7.06 5.32 -20.93
CA THR A 434 7.98 4.88 -19.87
C THR A 434 9.44 5.06 -20.27
N LYS A 435 9.80 4.74 -21.53
CA LYS A 435 11.18 4.90 -22.01
C LYS A 435 11.59 6.37 -22.10
N LEU A 436 10.70 7.26 -22.53
CA LEU A 436 10.94 8.71 -22.53
C LEU A 436 11.11 9.23 -21.10
N GLU A 437 10.20 8.87 -20.19
CA GLU A 437 10.27 9.22 -18.76
C GLU A 437 11.60 8.78 -18.13
N TYR A 438 12.02 7.53 -18.35
CA TYR A 438 13.26 7.04 -17.75
C TYR A 438 14.52 7.52 -18.47
N THR A 439 14.42 7.89 -19.74
CA THR A 439 15.51 8.61 -20.43
C THR A 439 15.70 9.99 -19.80
N TYR A 440 14.62 10.70 -19.49
CA TYR A 440 14.69 11.95 -18.72
C TYR A 440 15.33 11.74 -17.34
N TYR A 441 14.88 10.73 -16.59
CA TYR A 441 15.44 10.40 -15.27
C TYR A 441 16.93 10.07 -15.33
N MET A 442 17.38 9.27 -16.31
CA MET A 442 18.79 9.00 -16.57
C MET A 442 19.60 10.28 -16.75
N ILE A 443 19.14 11.16 -17.64
CA ILE A 443 19.82 12.42 -17.93
C ILE A 443 19.94 13.25 -16.66
N TRP A 444 18.86 13.36 -15.90
CA TRP A 444 18.85 14.15 -14.67
C TRP A 444 19.84 13.62 -13.63
N ILE A 445 19.80 12.31 -13.33
CA ILE A 445 20.72 11.70 -12.37
C ILE A 445 22.18 11.93 -12.81
N LEU A 446 22.49 11.67 -14.08
CA LEU A 446 23.85 11.81 -14.58
C LEU A 446 24.32 13.28 -14.57
N GLN A 447 23.44 14.25 -14.82
CA GLN A 447 23.79 15.67 -14.68
C GLN A 447 24.01 16.05 -13.22
N ALA A 448 23.14 15.62 -12.30
CA ALA A 448 23.27 15.89 -10.86
C ALA A 448 24.58 15.34 -10.28
N LEU A 449 25.07 14.20 -10.80
CA LEU A 449 26.35 13.60 -10.42
C LEU A 449 27.56 14.14 -11.21
N ASN A 450 27.36 15.06 -12.16
CA ASN A 450 28.40 15.51 -13.10
C ASN A 450 29.03 14.37 -13.93
N LEU A 451 28.26 13.34 -14.26
CA LEU A 451 28.67 12.15 -15.02
C LEU A 451 28.02 12.06 -16.42
N PHE A 452 27.22 13.05 -16.82
CA PHE A 452 26.54 13.04 -18.11
C PHE A 452 27.53 13.17 -19.28
N ASN A 453 27.65 12.10 -20.08
CA ASN A 453 28.49 12.05 -21.27
C ASN A 453 27.85 11.15 -22.34
N LYS A 454 26.81 11.65 -23.02
CA LYS A 454 26.04 10.92 -24.04
C LYS A 454 25.93 11.70 -25.34
N ASP A 455 25.75 10.98 -26.46
CA ASP A 455 25.53 11.59 -27.78
C ASP A 455 24.14 12.26 -27.85
N LEU A 456 24.14 13.59 -27.80
CA LEU A 456 22.94 14.41 -27.85
C LEU A 456 22.12 14.23 -29.13
N GLN A 457 22.77 13.95 -30.27
CA GLN A 457 22.07 13.77 -31.54
C GLN A 457 21.28 12.45 -31.55
N LYS A 458 21.83 11.38 -30.96
CA LYS A 458 21.11 10.11 -30.84
C LYS A 458 19.90 10.20 -29.89
N ILE A 459 20.03 10.95 -28.80
CA ILE A 459 18.90 11.24 -27.89
C ILE A 459 17.84 12.07 -28.62
N LYS A 460 18.26 13.10 -29.37
CA LYS A 460 17.36 13.93 -30.17
C LYS A 460 16.59 13.09 -31.21
N ASN A 461 17.29 12.22 -31.94
CA ASN A 461 16.66 11.32 -32.91
C ASN A 461 15.61 10.42 -32.25
N PHE A 462 15.88 9.93 -31.03
CA PHE A 462 14.93 9.10 -30.30
C PHE A 462 13.64 9.87 -29.98
N ILE A 463 13.73 11.13 -29.56
CA ILE A 463 12.57 11.99 -29.30
C ILE A 463 11.79 12.25 -30.59
N GLU A 464 12.47 12.72 -31.64
CA GLU A 464 11.82 13.11 -32.90
C GLU A 464 11.11 11.93 -33.58
N SER A 465 11.62 10.70 -33.42
CA SER A 465 10.99 9.49 -33.94
C SER A 465 9.80 8.98 -33.11
N ASN A 466 9.60 9.46 -31.89
CA ASN A 466 8.62 8.88 -30.93
C ASN A 466 7.63 9.89 -30.33
N VAL A 467 7.73 11.18 -30.66
CA VAL A 467 6.79 12.20 -30.17
C VAL A 467 5.36 11.87 -30.64
N ASP A 468 4.45 11.73 -29.68
CA ASP A 468 3.04 11.41 -29.92
C ASP A 468 2.14 12.49 -29.34
N TYR A 469 1.55 13.31 -30.22
CA TYR A 469 0.65 14.41 -29.85
C TYR A 469 -0.76 13.95 -29.42
N THR A 470 -1.01 12.64 -29.32
CA THR A 470 -2.22 12.10 -28.71
C THR A 470 -2.03 11.76 -27.23
N ASN A 471 -0.79 11.77 -26.73
CA ASN A 471 -0.45 11.36 -25.37
C ASN A 471 0.33 12.46 -24.63
N ILE A 472 -0.29 13.05 -23.60
CA ILE A 472 0.29 14.20 -22.90
C ILE A 472 1.59 13.85 -22.16
N LYS A 473 1.71 12.61 -21.64
CA LYS A 473 2.91 12.14 -20.96
C LYS A 473 4.09 12.01 -21.93
N ASN A 474 3.82 11.54 -23.15
CA ASN A 474 4.80 11.43 -24.22
C ASN A 474 5.38 12.81 -24.58
N VAL A 475 4.50 13.76 -24.91
CA VAL A 475 4.89 15.15 -25.24
C VAL A 475 5.65 15.78 -24.09
N TYR A 476 5.16 15.63 -22.85
CA TYR A 476 5.78 16.20 -21.66
C TYR A 476 7.23 15.73 -21.50
N TYR A 477 7.50 14.43 -21.47
CA TYR A 477 8.87 13.93 -21.27
C TYR A 477 9.77 14.20 -22.48
N SER A 478 9.23 14.16 -23.70
CA SER A 478 9.95 14.62 -24.90
C SER A 478 10.42 16.07 -24.76
N PHE A 479 9.52 16.96 -24.29
CA PHE A 479 9.83 18.36 -24.03
C PHE A 479 10.87 18.51 -22.91
N LYS A 480 10.70 17.83 -21.77
CA LYS A 480 11.64 17.91 -20.64
C LYS A 480 13.05 17.45 -21.03
N ILE A 481 13.20 16.41 -21.86
CA ILE A 481 14.50 16.00 -22.40
C ILE A 481 15.08 17.05 -23.35
N SER A 482 14.26 17.63 -24.23
CA SER A 482 14.75 18.70 -25.11
C SER A 482 15.18 19.94 -24.34
N GLU A 483 14.49 20.28 -23.25
CA GLU A 483 14.76 21.44 -22.39
C GLU A 483 16.07 21.26 -21.61
N ILE A 484 16.19 20.15 -20.87
CA ILE A 484 17.36 19.87 -20.00
C ILE A 484 18.68 19.70 -20.77
N LEU A 485 18.63 19.35 -22.06
CA LEU A 485 19.79 19.15 -22.93
C LEU A 485 19.95 20.25 -24.01
N ASP A 486 19.11 21.29 -24.04
CA ASP A 486 19.03 22.31 -25.12
C ASP A 486 19.04 21.68 -26.54
N LEU A 487 18.25 20.62 -26.78
CA LEU A 487 18.21 19.91 -28.07
C LEU A 487 17.45 20.68 -29.17
N ARG A 488 16.63 21.65 -28.77
CA ARG A 488 15.78 22.47 -29.65
C ARG A 488 14.94 21.62 -30.60
N VAL A 489 14.25 20.61 -30.05
CA VAL A 489 13.23 19.85 -30.78
C VAL A 489 12.05 20.78 -31.07
N ASN A 490 11.53 20.74 -32.30
CA ASN A 490 10.39 21.57 -32.70
C ASN A 490 9.08 20.83 -32.41
N PHE A 491 8.35 21.28 -31.39
CA PHE A 491 7.06 20.72 -31.03
C PHE A 491 5.91 21.44 -31.73
N ASP A 492 4.92 20.69 -32.22
CA ASP A 492 3.69 21.25 -32.79
C ASP A 492 2.81 21.86 -31.70
N ALA A 493 2.96 23.15 -31.47
CA ALA A 493 2.21 23.89 -30.46
C ALA A 493 0.69 23.80 -30.66
N LYS A 494 0.20 23.70 -31.91
CA LYS A 494 -1.24 23.59 -32.19
C LYS A 494 -1.76 22.23 -31.73
N ALA A 495 -1.06 21.16 -32.09
CA ALA A 495 -1.43 19.81 -31.68
C ALA A 495 -1.40 19.64 -30.14
N VAL A 496 -0.38 20.19 -29.48
CA VAL A 496 -0.31 20.19 -28.00
C VAL A 496 -1.46 20.95 -27.37
N GLN A 497 -1.84 22.11 -27.93
CA GLN A 497 -2.96 22.90 -27.43
C GLN A 497 -4.30 22.16 -27.62
N GLU A 498 -4.50 21.52 -28.78
CA GLU A 498 -5.68 20.70 -29.06
C GLU A 498 -5.80 19.53 -28.07
N LEU A 499 -4.68 18.84 -27.80
CA LEU A 499 -4.62 17.76 -26.80
C LEU A 499 -4.98 18.26 -25.40
N ALA A 500 -4.38 19.38 -24.97
CA ALA A 500 -4.68 19.96 -23.65
C ALA A 500 -6.16 20.33 -23.53
N GLN A 501 -6.75 20.96 -24.56
CA GLN A 501 -8.17 21.30 -24.59
C GLN A 501 -9.07 20.07 -24.49
N ALA A 502 -8.73 18.99 -25.19
CA ALA A 502 -9.49 17.74 -25.13
C ALA A 502 -9.52 17.19 -23.69
N ILE A 503 -8.36 17.13 -23.03
CA ILE A 503 -8.24 16.63 -21.64
C ILE A 503 -9.09 17.44 -20.66
N TYR A 504 -9.17 18.77 -20.82
CA TYR A 504 -10.00 19.61 -19.94
C TYR A 504 -11.50 19.62 -20.30
N SER A 505 -11.89 19.00 -21.41
CA SER A 505 -13.29 18.94 -21.87
C SER A 505 -14.01 17.63 -21.54
N GLU A 506 -13.25 16.62 -21.10
CA GLU A 506 -13.74 15.38 -20.47
C GLU A 506 -13.98 15.61 -18.97
#